data_AF-A0A955UZ24-F1
#
_entry.id   AF-A0A955UZ24-F1
#
_cell.length_a   1.000
_cell.length_b   1.000
_cell.length_c   1.000
_cell.angle_alpha   90.00
_cell.angle_beta   90.00
_cell.angle_gamma   90.00
#
_symmetry.space_group_name_H-M   'P 1'
#
loop_
_entity.id
_entity.type
_entity.pdbx_description
1 polymer ?
#
loop_
_entity_poly.entity_id
_entity_poly.type
_entity_poly.pdbx_seq_one_letter_code
_entity_poly.pdbx_strand_id
1 'polypeptide(L)'
;PARPLARAAAWLHAEGRAVFKRARARIPGNRNSADYQRHRFPGVTEETLRASAARFGALLGRFAGVTIRERAPDVFDVRPPRRAAER
;
A
#
# COMPACT_ATOMS: atom_id res chain seq x y z
N PRO A 1 -11.84 13.87 -24.53
CA PRO A 1 -10.98 12.69 -24.82
C PRO A 1 -9.51 13.06 -24.67
N ALA A 2 -8.76 12.44 -23.75
CA ALA A 2 -7.32 12.70 -23.62
C ALA A 2 -6.62 12.23 -24.90
N ARG A 3 -5.89 13.15 -25.57
CA ARG A 3 -5.19 12.87 -26.83
C ARG A 3 -4.22 11.69 -26.63
N PRO A 4 -4.09 10.74 -27.58
CA PRO A 4 -3.28 9.54 -27.42
C PRO A 4 -1.81 9.84 -27.05
N LEU A 5 -1.27 10.94 -27.56
CA LEU A 5 0.06 11.45 -27.20
C LEU A 5 0.18 11.84 -25.73
N ALA A 6 -0.86 12.42 -25.13
CA ALA A 6 -0.87 12.76 -23.71
C ALA A 6 -0.91 11.51 -22.82
N ARG A 7 -1.57 10.43 -23.28
CA ARG A 7 -1.56 9.13 -22.60
C ARG A 7 -0.18 8.47 -22.67
N ALA A 8 0.46 8.52 -23.84
CA ALA A 8 1.82 8.00 -24.02
C ALA A 8 2.84 8.75 -23.13
N ALA A 9 2.76 10.08 -23.09
CA ALA A 9 3.61 10.89 -22.22
C ALA A 9 3.40 10.58 -20.73
N ALA A 10 2.14 10.44 -20.29
CA ALA A 10 1.82 10.06 -18.91
C ALA A 10 2.36 8.67 -18.55
N TRP A 11 2.29 7.72 -19.47
CA TRP A 11 2.84 6.37 -19.30
C TRP A 11 4.37 6.40 -19.18
N LEU A 12 5.07 7.09 -20.09
CA LEU A 12 6.53 7.24 -20.03
C LEU A 12 6.99 7.89 -18.73
N HIS A 13 6.27 8.92 -18.27
CA HIS A 13 6.56 9.58 -17.00
C HIS A 13 6.31 8.65 -15.80
N ALA A 14 5.26 7.82 -15.84
CA ALA A 14 5.00 6.82 -14.81
C ALA A 14 6.13 5.78 -14.74
N GLU A 15 6.56 5.27 -15.89
CA GLU A 15 7.62 4.27 -15.97
C GLU A 15 8.98 4.84 -15.55
N GLY A 16 9.31 6.06 -15.99
CA GLY A 16 10.53 6.75 -15.57
C GLY A 16 10.59 6.96 -14.05
N ARG A 17 9.47 7.35 -13.42
CA ARG A 17 9.39 7.45 -11.96
C ARG A 17 9.55 6.09 -11.27
N ALA A 18 9.02 5.01 -11.85
CA ALA A 18 9.16 3.66 -11.30
C ALA A 18 10.63 3.21 -11.33
N VAL A 19 11.33 3.42 -12.45
CA VAL A 19 12.76 3.12 -12.58
C VAL A 19 13.58 3.93 -11.59
N PHE A 20 13.33 5.23 -11.49
CA PHE A 20 14.04 6.11 -10.55
C PHE A 20 13.83 5.68 -9.08
N LYS A 21 12.60 5.31 -8.71
CA LYS A 21 12.32 4.77 -7.37
C LYS A 21 13.07 3.47 -7.10
N ARG A 22 13.11 2.54 -8.07
CA ARG A 22 13.87 1.29 -7.96
C ARG A 22 15.37 1.55 -7.79
N ALA A 23 15.92 2.51 -8.52
CA ALA A 23 17.33 2.91 -8.36
C ALA A 23 17.58 3.49 -6.95
N ARG A 24 16.72 4.40 -6.48
CA ARG A 24 16.83 4.99 -5.13
C ARG A 24 16.70 3.96 -4.00
N ALA A 25 15.90 2.92 -4.18
CA ALA A 25 15.73 1.85 -3.20
C ALA A 25 17.03 1.05 -2.94
N ARG A 26 17.99 1.08 -3.88
CA ARG A 26 19.31 0.42 -3.70
C ARG A 26 20.33 1.26 -2.95
N ILE A 27 20.06 2.54 -2.72
CA ILE A 27 20.96 3.42 -1.97
C ILE A 27 20.77 3.15 -0.47
N PRO A 28 21.83 2.74 0.27
CA PRO A 28 21.76 2.54 1.71
C PRO A 28 21.26 3.81 2.43
N GLY A 29 20.42 3.64 3.45
CA GLY A 29 19.82 4.77 4.18
C GLY A 29 18.76 5.57 3.42
N ASN A 30 18.43 5.21 2.17
CA ASN A 30 17.33 5.85 1.46
C ASN A 30 15.98 5.44 2.05
N ARG A 31 15.03 6.37 2.12
CA ARG A 31 13.66 6.10 2.61
C ARG A 31 12.91 5.01 1.83
N ASN A 32 13.34 4.71 0.60
CA ASN A 32 12.75 3.66 -0.22
C ASN A 32 13.52 2.34 -0.16
N SER A 33 14.62 2.24 0.61
CA SER A 33 15.34 0.99 0.73
C SER A 33 14.56 -0.02 1.58
N ALA A 34 14.70 -1.30 1.26
CA ALA A 34 14.05 -2.37 2.02
C ALA A 34 14.50 -2.38 3.48
N ASP A 35 15.79 -2.12 3.74
CA ASP A 35 16.33 -2.08 5.10
C ASP A 35 15.75 -0.94 5.92
N TYR A 36 15.57 0.24 5.31
CA TYR A 36 14.94 1.37 5.98
C TYR A 36 13.47 1.06 6.31
N GLN A 37 12.74 0.42 5.40
CA GLN A 37 11.35 0.03 5.62
C GLN A 37 11.22 -1.01 6.74
N ARG A 38 12.07 -2.04 6.73
CA ARG A 38 12.13 -3.07 7.79
C ARG A 38 12.46 -2.48 9.16
N HIS A 39 13.36 -1.50 9.20
CA HIS A 39 13.67 -0.78 10.44
C HIS A 39 12.46 0.03 10.95
N ARG A 40 11.70 0.66 10.04
CA ARG A 40 10.56 1.51 10.41
C ARG A 40 9.34 0.71 10.85
N PHE A 41 9.12 -0.46 10.26
CA PHE A 41 7.96 -1.32 10.50
C PHE A 41 8.41 -2.71 10.95
N PRO A 42 9.11 -2.83 12.09
CA PRO A 42 9.67 -4.10 12.51
C PRO A 42 8.56 -5.08 12.88
N GLY A 43 8.48 -6.20 12.16
CA GLY A 43 7.57 -7.30 12.49
C GLY A 43 6.08 -6.95 12.36
N VAL A 44 5.72 -5.99 11.51
CA VAL A 44 4.31 -5.75 11.19
C VAL A 44 3.80 -6.96 10.40
N THR A 45 2.85 -7.69 10.97
CA THR A 45 2.21 -8.81 10.30
C THR A 45 0.79 -8.47 9.89
N GLU A 46 0.21 -9.31 9.03
CA GLU A 46 -1.21 -9.28 8.70
C GLU A 46 -2.10 -9.27 9.95
N GLU A 47 -1.73 -10.03 10.98
CA GLU A 47 -2.46 -10.14 12.24
C GLU A 47 -2.39 -8.84 13.06
N THR A 48 -1.21 -8.21 13.15
CA THR A 48 -1.06 -6.91 13.83
C THR A 48 -1.95 -5.84 13.20
N LEU A 49 -2.04 -5.84 11.87
CA LEU A 49 -2.89 -4.90 11.15
C LEU A 49 -4.37 -5.21 11.33
N ARG A 50 -4.77 -6.49 11.33
CA ARG A 50 -6.16 -6.90 11.60
C ARG A 50 -6.59 -6.52 13.02
N ALA A 51 -5.75 -6.76 14.02
CA ALA A 51 -6.01 -6.38 15.40
C ALA A 51 -6.17 -4.84 15.52
N SER A 52 -5.31 -4.09 14.83
CA SER A 52 -5.41 -2.62 14.78
C SER A 52 -6.71 -2.15 14.12
N ALA A 53 -7.08 -2.75 12.98
CA ALA A 53 -8.34 -2.43 12.29
C ALA A 53 -9.56 -2.77 13.15
N ALA A 54 -9.56 -3.90 13.86
CA ALA A 54 -10.63 -4.27 14.79
C ALA A 54 -10.74 -3.28 15.96
N ARG A 55 -9.60 -2.91 16.55
CA ARG A 55 -9.54 -1.91 17.64
C ARG A 55 -10.09 -0.55 17.19
N PHE A 56 -9.64 -0.05 16.05
CA PHE A 56 -10.17 1.21 15.50
C PHE A 56 -11.63 1.08 15.03
N GLY A 57 -12.03 -0.11 14.59
CA GLY A 57 -13.42 -0.58 14.45
C GLY A 57 -14.28 -0.20 15.64
N ALA A 58 -13.91 -0.72 16.80
CA ALA A 58 -14.64 -0.52 18.03
C ALA A 58 -14.62 0.94 18.51
N LEU A 59 -13.47 1.62 18.40
CA LEU A 59 -13.30 2.97 18.94
C LEU A 59 -13.90 4.08 18.08
N LEU A 60 -13.86 3.93 16.75
CA LEU A 60 -14.23 4.99 15.80
C LEU A 60 -15.51 4.68 15.01
N GLY A 61 -16.05 3.47 15.11
CA GLY A 61 -17.17 3.02 14.29
C GLY A 61 -16.84 2.94 12.80
N ARG A 62 -15.55 2.82 12.45
CA ARG A 62 -15.03 2.77 11.07
C ARG A 62 -14.11 1.57 10.91
N PHE A 63 -13.90 1.10 9.68
CA PHE A 63 -13.02 -0.06 9.39
C PHE A 63 -13.58 -1.43 9.80
N ALA A 64 -14.82 -1.50 10.31
CA ALA A 64 -15.52 -2.76 10.48
C ALA A 64 -15.60 -3.51 9.14
N GLY A 65 -15.22 -4.79 9.13
CA GLY A 65 -15.23 -5.65 7.94
C GLY A 65 -14.13 -5.37 6.90
N VAL A 66 -13.16 -4.49 7.18
CA VAL A 66 -11.96 -4.34 6.34
C VAL A 66 -11.19 -5.66 6.33
N THR A 67 -10.83 -6.13 5.13
CA THR A 67 -10.00 -7.32 4.97
C THR A 67 -8.58 -6.91 4.66
N ILE A 68 -7.63 -7.46 5.42
CA ILE A 68 -6.19 -7.21 5.24
C ILE A 68 -5.54 -8.55 4.89
N ARG A 69 -4.71 -8.54 3.86
CA ARG A 69 -3.89 -9.68 3.44
C ARG A 69 -2.48 -9.24 3.10
N GLU A 70 -1.47 -9.96 3.58
CA GLU A 70 -0.09 -9.75 3.17
C GLU A 70 0.14 -10.30 1.77
N ARG A 71 0.71 -9.47 0.88
CA ARG A 71 0.98 -9.80 -0.52
C ARG A 71 2.47 -10.03 -0.77
N ALA A 72 3.31 -9.34 -0.02
CA ALA A 72 4.76 -9.46 0.04
C ALA A 72 5.23 -8.87 1.38
N PRO A 73 6.50 -9.09 1.80
CA PRO A 73 7.02 -8.51 3.03
C PRO A 73 6.76 -7.01 3.09
N ASP A 74 6.14 -6.56 4.19
CA ASP A 74 5.77 -5.17 4.45
C ASP A 74 4.75 -4.55 3.44
N VAL A 75 4.12 -5.37 2.59
CA VAL A 75 3.14 -4.94 1.58
C VAL A 75 1.81 -5.67 1.77
N PHE A 76 0.77 -4.90 2.11
CA PHE A 76 -0.54 -5.43 2.44
C PHE A 76 -1.62 -4.93 1.47
N ASP A 77 -2.46 -5.84 1.01
CA ASP A 77 -3.70 -5.52 0.34
C ASP A 77 -4.78 -5.24 1.40
N VAL A 78 -5.33 -4.02 1.35
CA VAL A 78 -6.43 -3.58 2.22
C VAL A 78 -7.68 -3.42 1.38
N ARG A 79 -8.69 -4.24 1.63
CA ARG A 79 -9.97 -4.19 0.91
C ARG A 79 -11.05 -3.62 1.82
N PRO A 80 -11.93 -2.75 1.28
CA PRO A 80 -13.06 -2.27 2.06
C PRO A 80 -13.96 -3.44 2.45
N PRO A 81 -14.77 -3.29 3.52
CA PRO A 81 -15.86 -4.23 3.76
C PRO A 81 -16.68 -4.37 2.49
N ARG A 82 -17.02 -5.61 2.12
CA ARG A 82 -18.06 -5.82 1.12
C ARG A 82 -19.28 -5.08 1.64
N ARG A 83 -19.75 -4.07 0.91
CA ARG A 83 -21.10 -3.57 1.14
C ARG A 83 -22.00 -4.79 1.02
N ALA A 84 -22.75 -5.10 2.08
CA ALA A 84 -23.86 -6.01 1.94
C ALA A 84 -24.66 -5.48 0.74
N ALA A 85 -24.87 -6.31 -0.28
CA ALA A 85 -25.71 -5.95 -1.41
C ALA A 85 -27.00 -5.38 -0.82
N GLU A 86 -27.28 -4.11 -1.12
CA GLU A 86 -28.52 -3.45 -0.76
C GLU A 86 -29.65 -4.37 -1.23
N ARG A 87 -30.40 -4.92 -0.29
CA ARG A 87 -31.59 -5.73 -0.54
C ARG A 87 -32.78 -4.80 -0.72
#